data_AF-A0A7C2V9V7-F1
#
_entry.id   AF-A0A7C2V9V7-F1
#
_cell.length_a   1.000
_cell.length_b   1.000
_cell.length_c   1.000
_cell.angle_alpha   90.00
_cell.angle_beta   90.00
_cell.angle_gamma   90.00
#
_symmetry.space_group_name_H-M   'P 1'
#
loop_
_entity.id
_entity.type
_entity.pdbx_description
1 polymer ?
#
loop_
_entity_poly.entity_id
_entity_poly.type
_entity_poly.pdbx_seq_one_letter_code
_entity_poly.pdbx_strand_id
1 'polypeptide(L)'
;MALREDMVYEDLMREAESLINLACNRGDKKALRSADKILQALENIKFPESFGKDEVVASKRLRKASILLNETQKYSKKYSQLFAYQLLFYQVARENYRVGDYEYALKYSIASYNLGRAILELR
;
A
#
# COMPACT_ATOMS: atom_id res chain seq x y z
N MET A 1 13.70 16.80 4.14
CA MET A 1 12.57 15.86 4.34
C MET A 1 12.11 15.24 3.01
N ALA A 2 12.20 15.95 1.88
CA ALA A 2 11.90 15.43 0.52
C ALA A 2 12.63 14.12 0.14
N LEU A 3 13.94 14.01 0.41
CA LEU A 3 14.77 12.84 0.06
C LEU A 3 14.25 11.47 0.56
N ARG A 4 13.43 11.41 1.63
CA ARG A 4 12.89 10.13 2.15
C ARG A 4 11.59 9.71 1.48
N GLU A 5 10.77 10.66 1.03
CA GLU A 5 9.55 10.36 0.27
C GLU A 5 9.91 9.87 -1.14
N ASP A 6 10.92 10.50 -1.76
CA ASP A 6 11.44 10.11 -3.07
C ASP A 6 11.86 8.64 -3.13
N MET A 7 12.49 8.11 -2.07
CA MET A 7 12.91 6.71 -2.03
C MET A 7 11.73 5.72 -1.98
N VAL A 8 10.65 6.02 -1.25
CA VAL A 8 9.48 5.13 -1.18
C VAL A 8 8.76 5.07 -2.53
N TYR A 9 8.61 6.23 -3.17
CA TYR A 9 8.01 6.31 -4.51
C TYR A 9 8.88 5.58 -5.53
N GLU A 10 10.19 5.82 -5.56
CA GLU A 10 11.10 5.15 -6.49
C GLU A 10 11.10 3.63 -6.32
N ASP A 11 11.17 3.15 -5.09
CA ASP A 11 11.21 1.72 -4.80
C ASP A 11 9.93 1.01 -5.24
N LEU A 12 8.76 1.56 -4.88
CA LEU A 12 7.48 0.97 -5.26
C LEU A 12 7.21 1.12 -6.76
N MET A 13 7.67 2.19 -7.40
CA MET A 13 7.62 2.34 -8.86
C MET A 13 8.47 1.29 -9.56
N ARG A 14 9.70 1.02 -9.09
CA ARG A 14 10.56 -0.03 -9.63
C ARG A 14 9.94 -1.42 -9.47
N GLU A 15 9.31 -1.69 -8.33
CA GLU A 15 8.58 -2.94 -8.12
C GLU A 15 7.40 -3.09 -9.09
N ALA A 16 6.60 -2.04 -9.29
CA ALA A 16 5.51 -2.05 -10.26
C ALA A 16 6.02 -2.26 -11.69
N GLU A 17 7.10 -1.58 -12.09
CA GLU A 17 7.73 -1.73 -13.40
C GLU A 17 8.24 -3.16 -13.63
N SER A 18 8.91 -3.75 -12.64
CA SER A 18 9.37 -5.14 -12.68
C SER A 18 8.21 -6.12 -12.93
N LEU A 19 7.08 -5.91 -12.26
CA LEU A 19 5.88 -6.73 -12.42
C LEU A 19 5.18 -6.52 -13.77
N ILE A 20 5.16 -5.29 -14.29
CA ILE A 20 4.65 -4.99 -15.64
C ILE A 20 5.51 -5.71 -16.68
N ASN A 21 6.83 -5.61 -16.57
CA ASN A 21 7.75 -6.32 -17.47
C ASN A 21 7.56 -7.84 -17.41
N LEU A 22 7.34 -8.40 -16.22
CA LEU A 22 7.02 -9.81 -16.07
C LEU A 22 5.71 -10.18 -16.79
N ALA A 23 4.67 -9.35 -16.63
CA ALA A 23 3.38 -9.55 -17.28
C ALA A 23 3.47 -9.46 -18.81
N CYS A 24 4.19 -8.46 -19.34
CA CYS A 24 4.39 -8.28 -20.77
C CYS A 24 5.18 -9.44 -21.39
N ASN A 25 6.23 -9.90 -20.71
CA ASN A 25 7.11 -10.95 -21.25
C ASN A 25 6.54 -12.36 -21.10
N ARG A 26 5.74 -12.63 -20.04
CA ARG A 26 5.27 -13.98 -19.70
C ARG A 26 3.75 -14.15 -19.74
N GLY A 27 3.00 -13.09 -20.04
CA GLY A 27 1.54 -13.08 -19.98
C GLY A 27 0.98 -13.24 -18.55
N ASP A 28 1.78 -12.95 -17.52
CA ASP A 28 1.39 -13.13 -16.12
C ASP A 28 0.38 -12.05 -15.67
N LYS A 29 -0.90 -12.40 -15.75
CA LYS A 29 -2.01 -11.53 -15.32
C LYS A 29 -2.00 -11.21 -13.83
N LYS A 30 -1.42 -12.06 -12.97
CA LYS A 30 -1.31 -11.79 -11.53
C LYS A 30 -0.28 -10.68 -11.29
N ALA A 31 0.84 -10.72 -12.00
CA ALA A 31 1.86 -9.69 -11.94
C ALA A 31 1.30 -8.32 -12.34
N LEU A 32 0.55 -8.24 -13.45
CA LEU A 32 -0.10 -6.99 -13.87
C LEU A 32 -1.08 -6.46 -12.83
N ARG A 33 -1.99 -7.32 -12.32
CA ARG A 33 -2.94 -6.93 -11.26
C ARG A 33 -2.27 -6.53 -9.96
N SER A 34 -1.05 -6.99 -9.71
CA SER A 34 -0.25 -6.61 -8.55
C SER A 34 0.39 -5.24 -8.77
N ALA A 35 0.96 -5.01 -9.95
CA ALA A 35 1.49 -3.71 -10.35
C ALA A 35 0.43 -2.60 -10.26
N ASP A 36 -0.78 -2.84 -10.77
CA ASP A 36 -1.89 -1.88 -10.67
C ASP A 36 -2.20 -1.49 -9.21
N LYS A 37 -2.14 -2.46 -8.28
CA LYS A 37 -2.39 -2.20 -6.86
C LYS A 37 -1.27 -1.39 -6.21
N ILE A 38 -0.02 -1.62 -6.63
CA ILE A 38 1.12 -0.82 -6.17
C ILE A 38 0.98 0.62 -6.65
N LEU A 39 0.64 0.83 -7.93
CA LEU A 39 0.39 2.15 -8.50
C LEU A 39 -0.78 2.86 -7.79
N GLN A 40 -1.89 2.17 -7.55
CA GLN A 40 -2.99 2.71 -6.76
C GLN A 40 -2.57 3.09 -5.35
N ALA A 41 -1.68 2.33 -4.69
CA ALA A 41 -1.17 2.71 -3.37
C ALA A 41 -0.40 4.03 -3.43
N LEU A 42 0.42 4.24 -4.46
CA LEU A 42 1.19 5.47 -4.67
C LEU A 42 0.31 6.67 -5.02
N GLU A 43 -0.69 6.47 -5.89
CA GLU A 43 -1.66 7.50 -6.27
C GLU A 43 -2.44 7.99 -5.04
N ASN A 44 -2.90 7.08 -4.18
CA ASN A 44 -3.62 7.44 -2.95
C ASN A 44 -2.80 8.34 -2.01
N ILE A 45 -1.47 8.20 -2.01
CA ILE A 45 -0.60 9.03 -1.17
C ILE A 45 -0.34 10.37 -1.84
N LYS A 46 -0.13 10.39 -3.17
CA LYS A 46 0.31 11.57 -3.93
C LYS A 46 -0.83 12.51 -4.28
N PHE A 47 -1.97 11.94 -4.65
CA PHE A 47 -3.16 12.64 -5.11
C PHE A 47 -4.37 12.11 -4.32
N PRO A 48 -4.40 12.31 -2.99
CA PRO A 48 -5.55 11.87 -2.22
C PRO A 48 -6.78 12.63 -2.73
N GLU A 49 -7.79 11.89 -3.19
CA GLU A 49 -9.13 12.45 -3.26
C GLU A 49 -9.51 12.93 -1.85
N SER A 50 -10.27 14.01 -1.74
CA SER A 50 -10.75 14.45 -0.43
C SER A 50 -11.66 13.38 0.14
N PHE A 51 -11.11 12.54 1.03
CA PHE A 51 -11.84 11.44 1.64
C PHE A 51 -12.71 11.91 2.83
N GLY A 52 -12.72 13.21 3.13
CA GLY A 52 -13.36 13.78 4.30
C GLY A 52 -12.65 13.42 5.61
N LYS A 53 -13.11 14.02 6.72
CA LYS A 53 -12.56 13.80 8.06
C LYS A 53 -13.44 12.85 8.89
N ASP A 54 -13.92 11.78 8.26
CA ASP A 54 -14.81 10.82 8.92
C ASP A 54 -13.99 9.78 9.72
N GLU A 55 -14.03 9.93 11.05
CA GLU A 55 -13.39 9.01 11.99
C GLU A 55 -13.87 7.56 11.83
N VAL A 56 -15.18 7.35 11.62
CA VAL A 56 -15.78 6.01 11.52
C VAL A 56 -15.25 5.31 10.27
N VAL A 57 -15.15 6.05 9.15
CA VAL A 57 -14.58 5.53 7.90
C VAL A 57 -13.09 5.23 8.07
N ALA A 58 -12.32 6.15 8.66
CA ALA A 58 -10.90 5.95 8.91
C ALA A 58 -10.64 4.71 9.80
N SER A 59 -11.40 4.56 10.88
CA SER A 59 -11.33 3.39 11.79
C SER A 59 -11.63 2.08 11.06
N LYS A 60 -12.71 2.05 10.25
CA LYS A 60 -13.09 0.88 9.45
C LYS A 60 -12.00 0.48 8.45
N ARG A 61 -11.34 1.45 7.82
CA ARG A 61 -10.29 1.20 6.83
C ARG A 61 -8.99 0.77 7.47
N LEU A 62 -8.61 1.41 8.58
CA LEU A 62 -7.47 1.01 9.40
C LEU A 62 -7.61 -0.43 9.90
N ARG A 63 -8.82 -0.83 10.34
CA ARG A 63 -9.11 -2.22 10.74
C ARG A 63 -8.91 -3.20 9.58
N LYS A 64 -9.40 -2.87 8.38
CA LYS A 64 -9.21 -3.72 7.19
C LYS A 64 -7.73 -3.86 6.82
N ALA A 65 -6.96 -2.77 6.87
CA ALA A 65 -5.52 -2.79 6.62
C ALA A 65 -4.79 -3.69 7.63
N SER A 66 -5.16 -3.63 8.92
CA SER A 66 -4.61 -4.48 9.98
C SER A 66 -4.85 -5.97 9.73
N ILE A 67 -6.09 -6.35 9.37
CA ILE A 67 -6.44 -7.75 9.05
C ILE A 67 -5.56 -8.26 7.91
N LEU A 68 -5.42 -7.45 6.85
CA LEU A 68 -4.65 -7.84 5.68
C LEU A 68 -3.14 -7.90 5.96
N LEU A 69 -2.61 -7.00 6.79
CA LEU A 69 -1.21 -7.04 7.26
C LEU A 69 -0.90 -8.35 7.97
N ASN A 70 -1.80 -8.82 8.84
CA ASN A 70 -1.63 -10.11 9.51
C ASN A 70 -1.70 -11.27 8.50
N GLU A 71 -2.63 -11.24 7.55
CA GLU A 71 -2.76 -12.30 6.52
C GLU A 71 -1.50 -12.42 5.64
N THR A 72 -0.88 -11.29 5.34
CA THR A 72 0.28 -11.18 4.44
C THR A 72 1.63 -11.41 5.13
N GLN A 73 1.67 -11.44 6.48
CA GLN A 73 2.88 -11.66 7.26
C GLN A 73 3.66 -12.91 6.86
N LYS A 74 2.96 -14.00 6.53
CA LYS A 74 3.59 -15.26 6.07
C LYS A 74 4.35 -15.13 4.75
N TYR A 75 4.10 -14.07 3.97
CA TYR A 75 4.79 -13.79 2.71
C TYR A 75 5.91 -12.74 2.84
N SER A 76 6.14 -12.24 4.05
CA SER A 76 7.13 -11.17 4.34
C SER A 76 8.55 -11.47 3.84
N LYS A 77 8.97 -12.75 3.82
CA LYS A 77 10.28 -13.13 3.28
C LYS A 77 10.31 -13.16 1.75
N LYS A 78 9.19 -13.54 1.11
CA LYS A 78 9.10 -13.69 -0.36
C LYS A 78 8.91 -12.34 -1.06
N TYR A 79 8.13 -11.45 -0.46
CA TYR A 79 7.83 -10.10 -0.98
C TYR A 79 8.23 -9.04 0.04
N SER A 80 9.52 -9.03 0.42
CA SER A 80 10.04 -8.24 1.53
C SER A 80 9.82 -6.74 1.37
N GLN A 81 10.05 -6.21 0.17
CA GLN A 81 9.89 -4.77 -0.08
C GLN A 81 8.42 -4.34 0.01
N LEU A 82 7.51 -5.06 -0.65
CA LEU A 82 6.07 -4.79 -0.57
C LEU A 82 5.55 -4.92 0.87
N PHE A 83 5.99 -5.93 1.62
CA PHE A 83 5.56 -6.12 3.00
C PHE A 83 6.11 -5.04 3.94
N ALA A 84 7.37 -4.62 3.75
CA ALA A 84 7.96 -3.52 4.52
C ALA A 84 7.17 -2.22 4.33
N TYR A 85 6.82 -1.89 3.08
CA TYR A 85 6.02 -0.70 2.80
C TYR A 85 4.56 -0.82 3.26
N GLN A 86 3.96 -2.01 3.16
CA GLN A 86 2.65 -2.29 3.72
C GLN A 86 2.62 -2.00 5.23
N LEU A 87 3.63 -2.49 5.97
CA LEU A 87 3.77 -2.27 7.40
C LEU A 87 4.00 -0.79 7.70
N LEU A 88 4.90 -0.13 6.97
CA LEU A 88 5.19 1.30 7.15
C LEU A 88 3.92 2.14 6.99
N PHE A 89 3.19 1.96 5.89
CA PHE A 89 1.94 2.69 5.64
C PHE A 89 0.89 2.40 6.70
N TYR A 90 0.80 1.18 7.21
CA TYR A 90 -0.09 0.86 8.33
C TYR A 90 0.27 1.63 9.60
N GLN A 91 1.56 1.71 9.95
CA GLN A 91 2.00 2.46 11.14
C GLN A 91 1.73 3.96 10.99
N VAL A 92 2.02 4.53 9.81
CA VAL A 92 1.69 5.94 9.52
C VAL A 92 0.19 6.18 9.65
N ALA A 93 -0.65 5.29 9.12
CA ALA A 93 -2.09 5.39 9.25
C ALA A 93 -2.56 5.36 10.71
N ARG A 94 -1.99 4.44 11.52
CA ARG A 94 -2.34 4.27 12.93
C ARG A 94 -2.00 5.49 13.77
N GLU A 95 -0.81 6.07 13.56
CA GLU A 95 -0.39 7.26 14.31
C GLU A 95 -1.19 8.50 13.91
N ASN A 96 -1.53 8.67 12.63
CA ASN A 96 -2.40 9.76 12.18
C ASN A 96 -3.81 9.65 12.76
N TYR A 97 -4.37 8.44 12.82
CA TYR A 97 -5.67 8.19 13.47
C TYR A 97 -5.62 8.61 14.95
N ARG A 98 -4.53 8.28 15.66
CA ARG A 98 -4.35 8.59 17.09
C ARG A 98 -4.33 10.09 17.38
N VAL A 99 -3.80 10.90 16.46
CA VAL A 99 -3.74 12.37 16.61
C VAL A 99 -4.94 13.09 16.00
N GLY A 100 -5.94 12.36 15.51
CA GLY A 100 -7.17 12.93 14.92
C GLY A 100 -7.02 13.39 13.47
N ASP A 101 -5.90 13.08 12.81
CA ASP A 101 -5.74 13.32 11.37
C ASP A 101 -6.34 12.16 10.58
N TYR A 102 -7.67 12.11 10.53
CA TYR A 102 -8.42 11.03 9.89
C TYR A 102 -8.22 10.98 8.38
N GLU A 103 -7.93 12.11 7.74
CA GLU A 103 -7.66 12.18 6.31
C GLU A 103 -6.33 11.49 5.98
N TYR A 104 -5.27 11.80 6.74
CA TYR A 104 -4.00 11.10 6.59
C TYR A 104 -4.08 9.64 7.02
N ALA A 105 -4.84 9.34 8.08
CA ALA A 105 -5.07 7.95 8.48
C ALA A 105 -5.72 7.14 7.35
N LEU A 106 -6.72 7.73 6.70
CA LEU A 106 -7.50 7.09 5.65
C LEU A 106 -6.63 6.82 4.41
N LYS A 107 -5.89 7.80 3.89
CA LYS A 107 -5.04 7.59 2.70
C LYS A 107 -3.99 6.49 2.93
N TYR A 108 -3.31 6.50 4.07
CA TYR A 108 -2.26 5.52 4.37
C TYR A 108 -2.84 4.14 4.69
N SER A 109 -4.05 4.06 5.26
CA SER A 109 -4.74 2.77 5.46
C SER A 109 -5.12 2.11 4.13
N ILE A 110 -5.55 2.90 3.14
CA ILE A 110 -5.86 2.41 1.79
C ILE A 110 -4.58 1.98 1.07
N ALA A 111 -3.52 2.77 1.15
CA ALA A 111 -2.23 2.42 0.55
C ALA A 111 -1.67 1.10 1.12
N SER A 112 -1.68 0.95 2.45
CA SER A 112 -1.30 -0.30 3.11
C SER A 112 -2.16 -1.48 2.63
N TYR A 113 -3.48 -1.28 2.57
CA TYR A 113 -4.40 -2.31 2.10
C TYR A 113 -4.10 -2.74 0.64
N ASN A 114 -3.81 -1.79 -0.25
CA ASN A 114 -3.50 -2.09 -1.64
C ASN A 114 -2.18 -2.87 -1.79
N LEU A 115 -1.14 -2.52 -1.03
CA LEU A 115 0.10 -3.30 -1.00
C LEU A 115 -0.12 -4.73 -0.47
N GLY A 116 -0.94 -4.90 0.56
CA GLY A 116 -1.32 -6.24 1.02
C GLY A 116 -2.07 -7.04 -0.05
N ARG A 117 -2.94 -6.40 -0.83
CA ARG A 117 -3.64 -7.03 -1.95
C ARG A 117 -2.68 -7.40 -3.09
N ALA A 118 -1.66 -6.59 -3.34
CA ALA A 118 -0.61 -6.87 -4.32
C ALA A 118 0.13 -8.17 -3.93
N ILE A 119 0.54 -8.29 -2.67
CA ILE A 119 1.17 -9.50 -2.11
C ILE A 119 0.27 -10.74 -2.29
N LEU A 120 -1.04 -10.63 -2.01
CA LEU A 120 -1.95 -11.76 -2.16
C LEU A 120 -2.20 -12.17 -3.62
N GLU A 121 -2.11 -11.26 -4.59
CA GLU A 121 -2.20 -11.62 -6.01
C GLU A 121 -0.99 -12.42 -6.46
N LEU A 122 0.20 -12.05 -5.96
CA LEU A 122 1.46 -12.70 -6.29
C LEU A 122 1.64 -14.07 -5.63
N ARG A 123 0.80 -14.46 -4.67
CA ARG A 123 0.94 -15.73 -3.95
C ARG A 123 0.91 -16.97 -4.86
#